data_AF-A0A6N3T3H3-F1
#
_entry.id   AF-A0A6N3T3H3-F1
#
_cell.length_a   1.000
_cell.length_b   1.000
_cell.length_c   1.000
_cell.angle_alpha   90.00
_cell.angle_beta   90.00
_cell.angle_gamma   90.00
#
_symmetry.space_group_name_H-M   'P 1'
#
loop_
_entity.id
_entity.type
_entity.pdbx_description
1 polymer ?
#
loop_
_entity_poly.entity_id
_entity_poly.type
_entity_poly.pdbx_seq_one_letter_code
_entity_poly.pdbx_strand_id
1 'polypeptide(L)' 'MTTHRKVEISGHQFEMLGTVNDGDCKVRLKNAKGQAVDMLCEDFIEGLNKGTTKYID' A
#
# COMPACT_ATOMS: atom_id res chain seq x y z
N MET A 1 16.26 -9.01 7.71
CA MET A 1 15.79 -8.23 6.54
C MET A 1 14.28 -8.34 6.51
N THR A 2 13.56 -7.24 6.65
CA THR A 2 12.10 -7.23 6.49
C THR A 2 11.82 -7.24 4.99
N THR A 3 11.29 -8.34 4.47
CA THR A 3 10.87 -8.41 3.07
C THR A 3 9.58 -7.60 2.93
N HIS A 4 9.69 -6.34 2.50
CA HIS A 4 8.53 -5.51 2.25
C HIS A 4 7.75 -6.08 1.06
N ARG A 5 6.44 -6.26 1.22
CA ARG A 5 5.58 -6.75 0.13
C ARG A 5 5.45 -5.68 -0.94
N LYS A 6 5.55 -6.08 -2.21
CA LYS A 6 5.25 -5.20 -3.33
C LYS A 6 3.76 -5.25 -3.64
N VAL A 7 3.20 -4.08 -3.92
CA VAL A 7 1.79 -3.93 -4.30
C VAL A 7 1.70 -3.07 -5.56
N GLU A 8 0.76 -3.41 -6.43
CA GLU A 8 0.36 -2.60 -7.57
C GLU A 8 -0.98 -1.96 -7.24
N ILE A 9 -1.08 -0.64 -7.39
CA ILE A 9 -2.30 0.13 -7.17
C ILE A 9 -2.54 0.98 -8.41
N SER A 10 -3.65 0.72 -9.10
CA SER A 10 -4.02 1.43 -10.34
C SER A 10 -2.90 1.45 -11.39
N GLY A 11 -2.13 0.36 -11.50
CA GLY A 11 -1.00 0.23 -12.43
C GLY A 11 0.32 0.86 -11.95
N HIS A 12 0.38 1.38 -10.72
CA HIS A 12 1.61 1.91 -10.12
C HIS A 12 2.13 0.97 -9.04
N GLN A 13 3.45 0.72 -9.04
CA GLN A 13 4.09 -0.16 -8.06
C GLN A 13 4.53 0.60 -6.80
N PHE A 14 4.28 -0.02 -5.66
CA PHE A 14 4.66 0.48 -4.34
C PHE A 14 5.27 -0.64 -3.49
N GLU A 15 6.13 -0.24 -2.57
CA GLU A 15 6.64 -1.08 -1.48
C GLU A 15 5.80 -0.83 -0.23
N MET A 16 5.15 -1.87 0.32
CA MET A 16 4.34 -1.76 1.53
C MET A 16 5.25 -1.75 2.76
N LEU A 17 5.36 -0.58 3.40
CA LEU A 17 6.20 -0.37 4.57
C LEU A 17 5.54 -0.89 5.85
N GLY A 18 4.20 -0.91 5.90
CA GLY A 18 3.42 -1.44 7.00
C GLY A 18 2.10 -0.69 7.20
N THR A 19 1.45 -0.94 8.33
CA THR A 19 0.25 -0.23 8.75
C THR A 19 0.61 0.83 9.81
N VAL A 20 -0.04 1.98 9.75
CA VAL A 20 0.07 3.09 10.68
C VAL A 20 -1.30 3.32 11.32
N ASN A 21 -1.34 3.58 12.62
CA ASN A 21 -2.55 3.93 13.33
C ASN A 21 -2.30 5.20 14.15
N ASP A 22 -2.86 6.32 13.69
CA ASP A 22 -2.70 7.66 14.27
C ASP A 22 -4.06 8.29 14.62
N GLY A 23 -5.10 7.46 14.78
CA GLY A 23 -6.51 7.88 14.82
C GLY A 23 -7.29 7.32 13.64
N ASP A 24 -6.62 7.12 12.51
CA ASP A 24 -7.13 6.41 11.35
C ASP A 24 -6.20 5.24 10.98
N CYS A 25 -6.76 4.12 10.53
CA CYS A 25 -5.97 3.03 9.98
C CYS A 25 -5.46 3.41 8.60
N LYS A 26 -4.13 3.45 8.42
CA LYS A 26 -3.48 3.72 7.14
C LYS A 26 -2.50 2.60 6.77
N VAL A 27 -2.37 2.34 5.48
CA VAL A 27 -1.27 1.57 4.90
C VAL A 27 -0.22 2.56 4.40
N ARG A 28 1.01 2.44 4.91
CA ARG A 28 2.13 3.23 4.44
C ARG A 28 2.84 2.53 3.29
N LEU A 29 2.91 3.22 2.17
CA LEU A 29 3.42 2.75 0.90
C LEU A 29 4.62 3.61 0.50
N LYS A 30 5.60 3.04 -0.18
CA LYS A 30 6.73 3.77 -0.76
C LYS A 30 6.70 3.65 -2.26
N ASN A 31 6.64 4.78 -2.94
CA ASN A 31 6.60 4.84 -4.39
C ASN A 31 8.00 4.60 -5.01
N ALA A 32 8.05 4.47 -6.33
CA ALA A 32 9.32 4.29 -7.07
C ALA A 32 10.31 5.46 -6.92
N LYS A 33 9.86 6.64 -6.47
CA LYS A 33 10.72 7.79 -6.16
C LYS A 33 11.28 7.75 -4.73
N GLY A 34 10.97 6.71 -3.95
CA GLY A 34 11.40 6.56 -2.56
C GLY A 34 10.57 7.38 -1.57
N GLN A 35 9.47 8.00 -2.00
CA GLN A 35 8.60 8.80 -1.13
C GLN A 35 7.58 7.90 -0.44
N ALA A 36 7.40 8.09 0.87
CA ALA A 36 6.35 7.44 1.62
C ALA A 36 5.02 8.20 1.43
N VAL A 37 3.95 7.46 1.16
CA VAL A 37 2.57 7.94 1.06
C VAL A 37 1.69 7.07 1.93
N ASP A 38 0.64 7.68 2.48
CA ASP A 38 -0.35 6.97 3.28
C ASP A 38 -1.65 6.83 2.49
N MET A 39 -2.24 5.64 2.57
CA MET A 39 -3.55 5.33 2.04
C MET A 39 -4.41 4.82 3.19
N LEU A 40 -5.70 5.16 3.24
CA LEU A 40 -6.59 4.59 4.27
C LEU A 40 -6.69 3.07 4.08
N CYS A 41 -6.76 2.34 5.19
CA CYS A 41 -6.93 0.89 5.14
C CYS A 41 -8.22 0.51 4.40
N GLU A 42 -9.29 1.30 4.55
CA GLU A 42 -10.57 1.07 3.85
C GLU A 42 -10.40 1.17 2.33
N ASP A 43 -9.76 2.22 1.83
CA ASP A 43 -9.46 2.39 0.39
C ASP A 43 -8.59 1.25 -0.15
N PHE A 44 -7.59 0.83 0.64
CA PHE A 44 -6.71 -0.26 0.26
C PHE A 44 -7.45 -1.60 0.16
N ILE A 45 -8.32 -1.90 1.14
CA ILE A 45 -9.16 -3.11 1.14
C ILE A 45 -10.20 -3.07 0.01
N GLU A 46 -10.84 -1.92 -0.21
CA GLU A 46 -11.76 -1.72 -1.33
C GLU A 46 -11.05 -1.95 -2.66
N GLY A 47 -9.82 -1.45 -2.81
CA GLY A 47 -9.00 -1.66 -3.98
C GLY A 47 -8.66 -3.13 -4.22
N LEU A 48 -8.37 -3.90 -3.16
CA LEU A 48 -8.17 -5.35 -3.26
C LEU A 48 -9.45 -6.05 -3.74
N ASN A 49 -10.59 -5.70 -3.16
CA ASN A 49 -11.89 -6.30 -3.51
C ASN A 49 -12.31 -5.97 -4.95
N LYS A 50 -12.00 -4.76 -5.42
CA LYS A 50 -12.28 -4.31 -6.80
C LYS A 50 -11.22 -4.76 -7.81
N GLY A 51 -10.10 -5.32 -7.36
CA GLY A 51 -8.98 -5.71 -8.20
C GLY A 51 -8.17 -4.54 -8.77
N THR A 52 -8.35 -3.32 -8.24
CA THR A 52 -7.52 -2.14 -8.58
C THR A 52 -6.25 -2.08 -7.73
N THR A 53 -6.18 -2.85 -6.65
CA THR A 53 -4.97 -3.12 -5.86
C THR A 53 -4.64 -4.61 -5.88
N LYS A 54 -3.36 -4.96 -6.05
CA LYS A 54 -2.88 -6.35 -6.11
C LYS A 54 -1.54 -6.50 -5.41
N TYR A 55 -1.33 -7.63 -4.73
CA TYR A 55 0.01 -8.05 -4.32
C TYR A 55 0.74 -8.66 -5.52
N ILE A 56 2.00 -8.27 -5.73
CA ILE A 56 2.77 -8.59 -6.96
C ILE A 56 4.17 -9.12 -6.65
N ASP A 57 4.29 -9.98 -5.63
CA ASP A 57 5.54 -10.55 -5.08
C ASP A 57 6.66 -10.76 -6.13
#